data_AF-A0A959T4J1-F1
#
_entry.id   AF-A0A959T4J1-F1
#
_cell.length_a   1.000
_cell.length_b   1.000
_cell.length_c   1.000
_cell.angle_alpha   90.00
_cell.angle_beta   90.00
_cell.angle_gamma   90.00
#
_symmetry.space_group_name_H-M   'P 1'
#
loop_
_entity.id
_entity.type
_entity.pdbx_description
1 polymer ?
#
loop_
_entity_poly.entity_id
_entity_poly.type
_entity_poly.pdbx_seq_one_letter_code
_entity_poly.pdbx_strand_id
1 'polypeptide(L)'
;MDPSLDPALKVAEFLLQIKAVKLSPRKPFTWASGWKSPIYCDNRKTLSYPPIRTYIRQQFVHVINSEFGRPDIIAGVATGGIAHGALVAHDMGLPFIYVRSDAKTHGMQNQVEGDLTVGRSVVLVEDL
;
A
#
# COMPACT_ATOMS: atom_id res chain seq x y z
N MET A 1 8.21 -26.10 5.95
CA MET A 1 6.97 -25.33 5.74
C MET A 1 6.51 -25.58 4.33
N ASP A 2 5.21 -25.76 4.12
CA ASP A 2 4.64 -25.85 2.77
C ASP A 2 4.79 -24.48 2.08
N PRO A 3 5.54 -24.37 0.96
CA PRO A 3 5.69 -23.12 0.20
C PRO A 3 4.35 -22.54 -0.26
N SER A 4 3.29 -23.35 -0.34
CA SER A 4 1.93 -22.91 -0.70
C SER A 4 1.29 -21.98 0.34
N LEU A 5 1.86 -21.92 1.55
CA LEU A 5 1.38 -21.09 2.67
C LEU A 5 2.14 -19.77 2.85
N ASP A 6 3.18 -19.50 2.06
CA ASP A 6 3.95 -18.24 2.17
C ASP A 6 3.16 -17.07 1.53
N PRO A 7 2.72 -16.07 2.31
CA PRO A 7 1.99 -14.93 1.77
C PRO A 7 2.77 -14.13 0.74
N ALA A 8 4.10 -14.04 0.87
CA ALA A 8 4.93 -13.29 -0.06
C ALA A 8 4.98 -13.97 -1.44
N LEU A 9 5.10 -15.30 -1.46
CA LEU A 9 5.04 -16.06 -2.72
C LEU A 9 3.67 -15.92 -3.38
N LYS A 10 2.58 -15.93 -2.60
CA LYS A 10 1.23 -15.78 -3.15
C LYS A 10 0.99 -14.38 -3.73
N VAL A 11 1.45 -13.33 -3.04
CA VAL A 11 1.39 -11.96 -3.58
C VAL A 11 2.22 -11.85 -4.86
N ALA A 12 3.44 -12.39 -4.88
CA ALA A 12 4.29 -12.37 -6.07
C ALA A 12 3.63 -13.05 -7.28
N GLU A 13 2.99 -14.21 -7.07
CA GLU A 13 2.21 -14.91 -8.10
C GLU A 13 1.10 -14.01 -8.66
N PHE A 14 0.30 -13.38 -7.79
CA PHE A 14 -0.77 -12.47 -8.21
C PHE A 14 -0.25 -11.29 -9.00
N LEU A 15 0.83 -10.65 -8.54
CA LEU A 15 1.42 -9.47 -9.20
C LEU A 15 1.92 -9.79 -10.61
N LEU A 16 2.52 -10.97 -10.80
CA LEU A 16 2.96 -11.46 -12.11
C LEU A 16 1.76 -11.80 -13.01
N GLN A 17 0.76 -12.51 -12.46
CA GLN A 17 -0.45 -12.92 -13.19
C GLN A 17 -1.19 -11.73 -13.79
N ILE A 18 -1.39 -10.64 -13.03
CA ILE A 18 -2.09 -9.45 -13.51
C ILE A 18 -1.19 -8.45 -14.24
N LYS A 19 0.10 -8.78 -14.39
CA LYS A 19 1.12 -7.88 -14.96
C LYS A 19 1.19 -6.54 -14.22
N ALA A 20 1.02 -6.56 -12.89
CA ALA A 20 1.36 -5.46 -12.00
C ALA A 20 2.88 -5.39 -11.84
N VAL A 21 3.54 -6.55 -11.80
CA VAL A 21 4.98 -6.69 -11.98
C VAL A 21 5.27 -7.24 -13.37
N LYS A 22 6.25 -6.65 -14.07
CA LYS A 22 6.76 -7.11 -15.36
C LYS A 22 8.26 -7.27 -15.30
N LEU A 23 8.77 -8.39 -15.81
CA LEU A 23 10.19 -8.69 -15.89
C LEU A 23 10.64 -8.65 -17.36
N SER A 24 11.67 -7.87 -17.65
CA SER A 24 12.25 -7.72 -18.99
C SER A 24 13.77 -7.60 -18.93
N PRO A 25 14.49 -8.66 -18.52
CA PRO A 25 15.94 -8.61 -18.31
C PRO A 25 16.74 -8.33 -19.60
N ARG A 26 16.21 -8.76 -20.76
CA ARG A 26 16.87 -8.56 -22.06
C ARG A 26 16.52 -7.22 -22.73
N LYS A 27 15.39 -6.60 -22.36
CA LYS A 27 14.94 -5.31 -22.89
C LYS A 27 14.43 -4.43 -21.74
N PRO A 28 15.33 -3.85 -20.93
CA PRO A 28 14.96 -3.10 -19.73
C PRO A 28 14.02 -1.93 -20.01
N PHE A 29 13.22 -1.58 -19.01
CA PHE A 29 12.39 -0.38 -19.00
C PHE A 29 13.26 0.85 -18.66
N THR A 30 13.00 1.97 -19.31
CA THR A 30 13.59 3.25 -18.93
C THR A 30 12.68 3.95 -17.93
N TRP A 31 13.17 4.18 -16.72
CA TRP A 31 12.47 4.94 -15.69
C TRP A 31 12.62 6.45 -15.92
N ALA A 32 11.84 7.26 -15.20
CA ALA A 32 11.86 8.72 -15.33
C ALA A 32 13.24 9.35 -15.05
N SER A 33 14.05 8.70 -14.19
CA SER A 33 15.44 9.09 -13.93
C SER A 33 16.42 8.76 -15.07
N GLY A 34 15.97 8.10 -16.13
CA GLY A 34 16.81 7.52 -17.18
C GLY A 34 17.39 6.15 -16.82
N TRP A 35 17.18 5.67 -15.59
CA TRP A 35 17.65 4.35 -15.16
C TRP A 35 17.01 3.22 -15.97
N LYS A 36 17.83 2.23 -16.38
CA LYS A 36 17.37 1.03 -17.09
C LYS A 36 17.12 -0.10 -16.10
N SER A 37 15.86 -0.36 -15.77
CA SER A 37 15.48 -1.42 -14.85
C SER A 37 14.94 -2.65 -15.58
N PRO A 38 15.35 -3.88 -15.21
CA PRO A 38 14.74 -5.11 -15.73
C PRO A 38 13.36 -5.37 -15.13
N ILE A 39 12.90 -4.56 -14.17
CA ILE A 39 11.63 -4.72 -13.46
C ILE A 39 10.79 -3.44 -13.60
N TYR A 40 9.50 -3.60 -13.83
CA TYR A 40 8.51 -2.54 -13.73
C TYR A 40 7.38 -2.97 -12.79
N CYS A 41 7.00 -2.08 -11.87
CA CYS A 41 5.96 -2.31 -10.87
C CYS A 41 4.88 -1.23 -10.97
N ASP A 42 3.62 -1.66 -10.93
CA ASP A 42 2.46 -0.78 -10.83
C ASP A 42 1.38 -1.46 -9.96
N ASN A 43 1.57 -1.37 -8.64
CA ASN A 43 0.74 -2.07 -7.65
C ASN A 43 -0.68 -1.49 -7.55
N ARG A 44 -0.91 -0.27 -8.03
CA ARG A 44 -2.25 0.31 -8.18
C ARG A 44 -3.20 -0.57 -8.98
N LYS A 45 -2.67 -1.36 -9.93
CA LYS A 45 -3.46 -2.34 -10.68
C LYS A 45 -4.10 -3.41 -9.81
N THR A 46 -3.52 -3.76 -8.66
CA THR A 46 -4.08 -4.77 -7.76
C THR A 46 -5.49 -4.39 -7.30
N LEU A 47 -5.76 -3.10 -7.17
CA LEU A 47 -7.06 -2.56 -6.81
C LEU A 47 -8.13 -2.87 -7.86
N SER A 48 -7.77 -3.14 -9.12
CA SER A 48 -8.73 -3.53 -10.17
C SER A 48 -9.15 -5.01 -10.12
N TYR A 49 -8.54 -5.83 -9.26
CA TYR A 49 -8.79 -7.27 -9.16
C TYR A 49 -9.32 -7.62 -7.76
N PRO A 50 -10.64 -7.74 -7.57
CA PRO A 50 -11.23 -7.85 -6.23
C PRO A 50 -10.66 -8.98 -5.36
N PRO A 51 -10.47 -10.22 -5.85
CA PRO A 51 -9.88 -11.29 -5.04
C PRO A 51 -8.46 -10.96 -4.57
N ILE A 52 -7.64 -10.35 -5.44
CA ILE A 52 -6.25 -10.01 -5.16
C ILE A 52 -6.18 -8.86 -4.15
N ARG A 53 -6.96 -7.80 -4.37
CA ARG A 53 -7.01 -6.66 -3.44
C ARG A 53 -7.49 -7.10 -2.05
N THR A 54 -8.47 -8.02 -1.98
CA THR A 54 -8.96 -8.56 -0.71
C THR A 54 -7.86 -9.34 0.00
N TYR A 55 -7.13 -10.20 -0.73
CA TYR A 55 -6.01 -10.95 -0.14
C TYR A 55 -4.92 -10.03 0.39
N ILE A 56 -4.48 -9.03 -0.39
CA ILE A 56 -3.46 -8.06 0.04
C ILE A 56 -3.91 -7.30 1.29
N ARG A 57 -5.16 -6.83 1.33
CA ARG A 57 -5.73 -6.19 2.53
C ARG A 57 -5.67 -7.09 3.76
N GLN A 58 -6.06 -8.35 3.62
CA GLN A 58 -6.00 -9.32 4.72
C GLN A 58 -4.58 -9.54 5.22
N GLN A 59 -3.58 -9.56 4.32
CA GLN A 59 -2.18 -9.67 4.71
C GLN A 59 -1.68 -8.41 5.43
N PHE A 60 -2.07 -7.21 5.00
CA PHE A 60 -1.78 -5.98 5.76
C PHE A 60 -2.35 -6.05 7.18
N VAL A 61 -3.63 -6.41 7.33
CA VAL A 61 -4.27 -6.52 8.64
C VAL A 61 -3.58 -7.58 9.52
N HIS A 62 -3.19 -8.71 8.93
CA HIS A 62 -2.46 -9.76 9.65
C HIS A 62 -1.12 -9.24 10.19
N VAL A 63 -0.28 -8.65 9.33
CA VAL A 63 1.03 -8.11 9.72
C VAL A 63 0.90 -6.99 10.75
N ILE A 64 -0.09 -6.11 10.60
CA ILE A 64 -0.31 -5.02 11.57
C ILE A 64 -0.59 -5.60 12.96
N ASN A 65 -1.51 -6.55 13.05
CA ASN A 65 -1.86 -7.16 14.32
C ASN A 65 -0.73 -8.01 14.92
N SER A 66 0.06 -8.71 14.10
CA SER A 66 1.14 -9.59 14.59
C SER A 66 2.36 -8.82 15.05
N GLU A 67 2.76 -7.77 14.32
CA GLU A 67 4.03 -7.06 14.56
C GLU A 67 3.87 -5.81 15.43
N PHE A 68 2.76 -5.08 15.28
CA PHE A 68 2.58 -3.76 15.90
C PHE A 68 1.40 -3.70 16.88
N GLY A 69 0.53 -4.72 16.88
CA GLY A 69 -0.75 -4.67 17.57
C GLY A 69 -1.76 -3.74 16.89
N ARG A 70 -2.89 -3.48 17.55
CA ARG A 70 -3.97 -2.65 17.00
C ARG A 70 -3.65 -1.15 17.20
N PRO A 71 -3.48 -0.35 16.13
CA PRO A 71 -3.26 1.08 16.25
C PRO A 71 -4.57 1.85 16.51
N ASP A 72 -4.46 3.12 16.84
CA ASP A 72 -5.61 4.02 16.94
C ASP A 72 -6.15 4.42 15.56
N ILE A 73 -5.26 4.63 14.58
CA ILE A 73 -5.61 5.19 13.25
C ILE A 73 -4.76 4.52 12.17
N ILE A 74 -5.36 4.33 10.98
CA ILE A 74 -4.63 3.97 9.77
C ILE A 74 -4.46 5.22 8.89
N ALA A 75 -3.26 5.42 8.38
CA ALA A 75 -2.94 6.49 7.45
C ALA A 75 -2.53 5.93 6.08
N GLY A 76 -3.03 6.51 4.98
CA GLY A 76 -2.54 6.21 3.64
C GLY A 76 -1.58 7.29 3.14
N VAL A 77 -0.53 6.91 2.42
CA VAL A 77 0.32 7.89 1.72
C VAL A 77 -0.33 8.29 0.40
N ALA A 78 -0.37 9.58 0.10
CA ALA A 78 -0.91 10.08 -1.16
C ALA A 78 0.07 9.77 -2.32
N THR A 79 -0.36 9.16 -3.42
CA THR A 79 -1.74 8.73 -3.76
C THR A 79 -1.91 7.21 -3.72
N GLY A 80 -0.85 6.44 -3.96
CA GLY A 80 -0.88 4.98 -4.10
C GLY A 80 -1.39 4.26 -2.85
N GLY A 81 -0.85 4.64 -1.69
CA GLY A 81 -1.23 4.10 -0.39
C GLY A 81 -2.67 4.40 0.08
N ILE A 82 -3.33 5.44 -0.42
CA ILE A 82 -4.67 5.86 0.08
C ILE A 82 -5.69 4.72 -0.02
N ALA A 83 -5.79 4.08 -1.19
CA ALA A 83 -6.80 3.05 -1.42
C ALA A 83 -6.56 1.81 -0.57
N HIS A 84 -5.29 1.41 -0.39
CA HIS A 84 -4.93 0.29 0.47
C HIS A 84 -5.20 0.63 1.94
N GLY A 85 -4.76 1.80 2.40
CA GLY A 85 -4.98 2.26 3.77
C GLY A 85 -6.45 2.37 4.12
N ALA A 86 -7.30 2.89 3.24
CA ALA A 86 -8.75 2.97 3.46
C ALA A 86 -9.40 1.59 3.60
N LEU A 87 -8.96 0.61 2.81
CA LEU A 87 -9.44 -0.78 2.90
C LEU A 87 -8.99 -1.45 4.21
N VAL A 88 -7.74 -1.22 4.63
CA VAL A 88 -7.22 -1.72 5.91
C VAL A 88 -7.98 -1.10 7.08
N ALA A 89 -8.18 0.21 7.09
CA ALA A 89 -8.96 0.92 8.10
C ALA A 89 -10.39 0.37 8.21
N HIS A 90 -11.04 0.12 7.06
CA HIS A 90 -12.37 -0.49 7.01
C HIS A 90 -12.40 -1.89 7.64
N ASP A 91 -11.46 -2.76 7.27
CA ASP A 91 -11.40 -4.15 7.77
C ASP A 91 -11.07 -4.21 9.28
N MET A 92 -10.27 -3.25 9.76
CA MET A 92 -9.94 -3.12 11.18
C MET A 92 -11.00 -2.36 11.97
N GLY A 93 -11.95 -1.67 11.33
CA GLY A 93 -12.90 -0.79 12.01
C GLY A 93 -12.22 0.38 12.73
N LEU A 94 -11.24 1.01 12.08
CA LEU A 94 -10.46 2.14 12.61
C LEU A 94 -10.69 3.41 11.80
N PRO A 95 -10.50 4.60 12.39
CA PRO A 95 -10.41 5.86 11.64
C PRO A 95 -9.34 5.80 10.55
N PHE A 96 -9.58 6.56 9.47
CA PHE A 96 -8.66 6.70 8.36
C PHE A 96 -8.29 8.16 8.14
N ILE A 97 -7.00 8.42 7.92
CA ILE A 97 -6.44 9.69 7.48
C ILE A 97 -5.55 9.45 6.26
N TYR A 98 -5.13 10.50 5.57
CA TYR A 98 -4.05 10.37 4.58
C TYR A 98 -3.06 11.52 4.62
N VAL A 99 -1.83 11.25 4.19
CA VAL A 99 -0.72 12.20 4.18
C VAL A 99 -0.44 12.62 2.74
N ARG A 100 -0.48 13.93 2.48
CA ARG A 100 -0.17 14.53 1.18
C ARG A 100 1.33 14.52 0.90
N SER A 101 1.73 14.53 -0.38
CA SER A 101 3.12 14.74 -0.77
C SER A 101 3.64 16.11 -0.33
N ASP A 102 2.77 17.12 -0.38
CA ASP A 102 3.08 18.51 -0.06
C ASP A 102 1.98 19.16 0.79
N ALA A 103 2.40 20.12 1.61
CA ALA A 103 1.50 20.96 2.40
C ALA A 103 0.53 21.76 1.49
N LYS A 104 -0.67 22.07 2.00
CA LYS A 104 -1.59 22.96 1.29
C LYS A 104 -0.96 24.34 1.12
N THR A 105 -1.08 24.89 -0.09
CA THR A 105 -0.67 26.28 -0.40
C THR A 105 -1.61 27.33 0.19
N HIS A 106 -2.86 26.97 0.52
CA HIS A 106 -3.88 27.86 1.10
C HIS A 106 -4.62 27.17 2.26
N GLY A 107 -5.01 27.93 3.29
CA GLY A 107 -5.65 27.40 4.51
C GLY A 107 -4.65 26.98 5.58
N MET A 108 -4.98 25.99 6.42
CA MET A 108 -4.17 25.57 7.58
C MET A 108 -2.81 24.91 7.26
N GLN A 109 -2.31 24.93 6.02
CA GLN A 109 -1.01 24.34 5.61
C GLN A 109 -0.75 22.88 6.06
N ASN A 110 -1.75 22.16 6.53
CA ASN A 110 -1.62 20.80 7.03
C ASN A 110 -1.32 19.82 5.89
N GLN A 111 -0.35 18.93 6.13
CA GLN A 111 0.01 17.83 5.23
C GLN A 111 -0.88 16.59 5.47
N VAL A 112 -1.59 16.52 6.59
CA VAL A 112 -2.50 15.44 6.95
C VAL A 112 -3.94 15.87 6.67
N GLU A 113 -4.71 14.96 6.09
CA GLU A 113 -6.14 15.12 5.79
C GLU A 113 -6.93 14.08 6.59
N GLY A 114 -7.97 14.54 7.28
CA GLY A 114 -8.72 13.77 8.28
C GLY A 114 -8.62 14.39 9.68
N ASP A 115 -9.01 13.63 10.70
CA ASP A 115 -8.99 14.05 12.10
C ASP A 115 -7.89 13.31 12.88
N LEU A 116 -6.83 14.03 13.25
CA LEU A 116 -5.68 13.51 13.98
C LEU A 116 -5.42 14.37 15.21
N THR A 117 -5.34 13.72 16.36
CA THR A 117 -5.01 14.33 17.65
C THR A 117 -3.68 13.79 18.18
N VAL A 118 -2.98 14.60 18.98
CA VAL A 118 -1.68 14.23 19.58
C VAL A 118 -1.84 13.02 20.49
N GLY A 119 -0.85 12.11 20.46
CA GLY A 119 -0.80 10.92 21.32
C GLY A 119 -1.47 9.68 20.74
N ARG A 120 -2.05 9.75 19.53
CA ARG A 120 -2.61 8.60 18.82
C ARG A 120 -1.50 7.79 18.12
N SER A 121 -1.58 6.47 18.23
CA SER A 121 -0.74 5.55 17.47
C SER A 121 -1.25 5.43 16.02
N VAL A 122 -0.36 5.55 15.04
CA VAL A 122 -0.71 5.55 13.61
C VAL A 122 0.14 4.54 12.86
N VAL A 123 -0.50 3.72 12.02
CA VAL A 123 0.20 2.90 11.03
C VAL A 123 0.03 3.53 9.66
N LEU A 124 1.15 3.79 8.98
CA LEU A 124 1.18 4.36 7.63
C LEU A 124 1.25 3.24 6.59
N VAL A 125 0.38 3.31 5.57
CA VAL A 125 0.25 2.32 4.48
C VAL A 125 0.64 2.96 3.16
N GLU A 126 1.54 2.31 2.43
CA GLU A 126 2.02 2.67 1.09
C GLU A 126 1.99 1.47 0.14
N ASP A 127 1.97 1.70 -1.18
CA ASP A 127 1.91 0.66 -2.21
C ASP A 127 3.26 0.07 -2.66
N LEU A 128 4.36 0.84 -2.62
CA LEU A 128 5.73 0.37 -2.91
C LEU A 128 6.82 1.23 -2.26
#